data_AF-A0A9E5PNG3-F1
#
_entry.id   AF-A0A9E5PNG3-F1
#
_cell.length_a   1.000
_cell.length_b   1.000
_cell.length_c   1.000
_cell.angle_alpha   90.00
_cell.angle_beta   90.00
_cell.angle_gamma   90.00
#
_symmetry.space_group_name_H-M   'P 1'
#
loop_
_entity.id
_entity.type
_entity.pdbx_description
1 polymer ?
#
loop_
_entity_poly.entity_id
_entity_poly.type
_entity_poly.pdbx_seq_one_letter_code
_entity_poly.pdbx_strand_id
1 'polypeptide(L)'
;LFANHGVDPSEAELLAAAVLDWRDEDDVERVNGAEAAAYAAAGLELGPANRDFLISEELLQVIGVSYPLYQRLEPGISVHSKAALPNLGFAPAEALLAIPDISPEEALNFVEERHSQDAEGLQGLTLPNGETIMTRSRGLIYSIQAKATMPNGVWDQIEATIRLGGRNSGRPYQVLRWREGFHH
;
A
#
# COMPACT_ATOMS: atom_id res chain seq x y z
N LEU A 1 0.29 -10.38 2.78
CA LEU A 1 -0.41 -9.45 1.87
C LEU A 1 -1.34 -10.18 0.89
N PHE A 2 -0.88 -10.71 -0.25
CA PHE A 2 -1.78 -11.25 -1.30
C PHE A 2 -2.78 -12.29 -0.81
N ALA A 3 -2.33 -13.30 -0.06
CA ALA A 3 -3.21 -14.33 0.52
C ALA A 3 -4.31 -13.72 1.41
N ASN A 4 -3.96 -12.72 2.22
CA ASN A 4 -4.91 -12.01 3.09
C ASN A 4 -5.91 -11.14 2.31
N HIS A 5 -5.66 -10.88 1.02
CA HIS A 5 -6.60 -10.21 0.10
C HIS A 5 -7.33 -11.19 -0.84
N GLY A 6 -7.40 -12.47 -0.44
CA GLY A 6 -8.20 -13.51 -1.07
C GLY A 6 -7.55 -14.17 -2.29
N VAL A 7 -6.24 -14.06 -2.45
CA VAL A 7 -5.47 -14.78 -3.46
C VAL A 7 -5.14 -16.19 -2.94
N ASP A 8 -5.20 -17.22 -3.78
CA ASP A 8 -4.77 -18.56 -3.41
C ASP A 8 -3.30 -18.55 -2.92
N PRO A 9 -2.91 -19.32 -1.90
CA PRO A 9 -1.52 -19.31 -1.39
C PRO A 9 -0.46 -19.54 -2.46
N SER A 10 -0.70 -20.44 -3.42
CA SER A 10 0.26 -20.72 -4.49
C SER A 10 0.37 -19.56 -5.49
N GLU A 11 -0.75 -18.91 -5.79
CA GLU A 11 -0.77 -17.71 -6.64
C GLU A 11 -0.16 -16.51 -5.92
N ALA A 12 -0.36 -16.40 -4.60
CA ALA A 12 0.23 -15.36 -3.77
C ALA A 12 1.76 -15.45 -3.75
N GLU A 13 2.33 -16.66 -3.77
CA GLU A 13 3.78 -16.88 -3.91
C GLU A 13 4.30 -16.41 -5.27
N LEU A 14 3.60 -16.74 -6.37
CA LEU A 14 3.94 -16.29 -7.72
C LEU A 14 3.91 -14.75 -7.82
N LEU A 15 2.84 -14.12 -7.33
CA LEU A 15 2.72 -12.67 -7.33
C LEU A 15 3.79 -11.99 -6.46
N ALA A 16 4.12 -12.57 -5.31
CA ALA A 16 5.18 -12.03 -4.45
C ALA A 16 6.55 -12.09 -5.13
N ALA A 17 6.88 -13.21 -5.78
CA ALA A 17 8.13 -13.35 -6.52
C ALA A 17 8.18 -12.41 -7.73
N ALA A 18 7.10 -12.31 -8.52
CA ALA A 18 7.02 -11.37 -9.64
C ALA A 18 7.14 -9.90 -9.21
N VAL A 19 6.64 -9.51 -8.03
CA VAL A 19 6.83 -8.16 -7.47
C VAL A 19 8.29 -7.91 -7.07
N LEU A 20 9.02 -8.95 -6.67
CA LEU A 20 10.45 -8.84 -6.36
C LEU A 20 11.27 -8.67 -7.64
N ASP A 21 11.03 -9.52 -8.65
CA ASP A 21 11.67 -9.44 -9.99
C ASP A 21 11.30 -8.13 -10.72
N TRP A 22 10.11 -7.56 -10.45
CA TRP A 22 9.77 -6.24 -10.97
C TRP A 22 10.75 -5.14 -10.51
N ARG A 23 11.35 -5.29 -9.33
CA ARG A 23 12.00 -4.20 -8.59
C ARG A 23 13.52 -4.24 -8.61
N ASP A 24 14.13 -5.41 -8.68
CA ASP A 24 15.58 -5.55 -8.63
C ASP A 24 16.24 -5.20 -9.96
N GLU A 25 17.54 -4.92 -9.91
CA GLU A 25 18.26 -4.35 -11.06
C GLU A 25 18.82 -5.42 -12.01
N ASP A 26 18.73 -6.70 -11.64
CA ASP A 26 19.25 -7.81 -12.42
C ASP A 26 18.15 -8.48 -13.27
N ASP A 27 18.57 -9.38 -14.17
CA ASP A 27 17.65 -10.13 -15.05
C ASP A 27 17.56 -11.61 -14.60
N VAL A 28 17.79 -11.90 -13.31
CA VAL A 28 17.82 -13.27 -12.79
C VAL A 28 16.46 -13.64 -12.21
N GLU A 29 15.70 -14.39 -13.01
CA GLU A 29 14.38 -14.88 -12.60
C GLU A 29 14.44 -15.71 -11.31
N ARG A 30 13.68 -15.28 -10.30
CA ARG A 30 13.53 -16.03 -9.04
C ARG A 30 12.74 -17.32 -9.27
N VAL A 31 12.81 -18.23 -8.31
CA VAL A 31 11.83 -19.32 -8.24
C VAL A 31 10.44 -18.71 -8.15
N ASN A 32 9.56 -19.10 -9.08
CA ASN A 32 8.20 -18.56 -9.23
C ASN A 32 8.15 -17.06 -9.61
N GLY A 33 9.29 -16.47 -9.97
CA GLY A 33 9.42 -15.09 -10.40
C GLY A 33 9.01 -14.88 -11.86
N ALA A 34 9.32 -13.70 -12.38
CA ALA A 34 9.03 -13.34 -13.76
C ALA A 34 9.93 -12.21 -14.25
N GLU A 35 10.82 -12.55 -15.17
CA GLU A 35 11.66 -11.60 -15.89
C GLU A 35 11.16 -11.29 -17.30
N ALA A 36 11.86 -10.45 -18.04
CA ALA A 36 11.48 -10.04 -19.40
C ALA A 36 11.05 -11.20 -20.33
N ALA A 37 11.66 -12.38 -20.19
CA ALA A 37 11.27 -13.57 -20.95
C ALA A 37 9.87 -14.11 -20.59
N ALA A 38 9.52 -14.14 -19.30
CA ALA A 38 8.20 -14.55 -18.82
C ALA A 38 7.12 -13.58 -19.28
N TYR A 39 7.39 -12.28 -19.25
CA TYR A 39 6.49 -11.24 -19.77
C TYR A 39 6.25 -11.39 -21.27
N ALA A 40 7.31 -11.58 -22.06
CA ALA A 40 7.21 -11.80 -23.49
C ALA A 40 6.42 -13.08 -23.82
N ALA A 41 6.63 -14.16 -23.05
CA ALA A 41 5.88 -15.40 -23.20
C ALA A 41 4.38 -15.25 -22.87
N ALA A 42 4.04 -14.33 -21.95
CA ALA A 42 2.67 -13.95 -21.62
C ALA A 42 2.05 -12.96 -22.62
N GLY A 43 2.78 -12.55 -23.66
CA GLY A 43 2.32 -11.60 -24.67
C GLY A 43 2.31 -10.14 -24.21
N LEU A 44 3.02 -9.82 -23.13
CA LEU A 44 3.19 -8.46 -22.66
C LEU A 44 4.38 -7.80 -23.39
N GLU A 45 4.19 -6.57 -23.85
CA GLU A 45 5.21 -5.82 -24.60
C GLU A 45 6.33 -5.27 -23.72
N LEU A 46 6.03 -5.06 -22.44
CA LEU A 46 6.95 -4.50 -21.46
C LEU A 46 7.26 -5.56 -20.40
N GLY A 47 8.55 -5.71 -20.09
CA GLY A 47 9.04 -6.53 -18.99
C GLY A 47 9.02 -5.78 -17.64
N PRO A 48 9.66 -6.36 -16.61
CA PRO A 48 9.82 -5.69 -15.33
C PRO A 48 10.55 -4.35 -15.44
N ALA A 49 10.30 -3.45 -14.49
CA ALA A 49 10.86 -2.10 -14.52
C ALA A 49 12.34 -2.05 -14.12
N ASN A 50 12.80 -3.06 -13.39
CA ASN A 50 14.13 -3.22 -12.82
C ASN A 50 14.54 -2.02 -11.96
N ARG A 51 13.57 -1.52 -11.18
CA ARG A 51 13.70 -0.41 -10.23
C ARG A 51 12.56 -0.41 -9.22
N ASP A 52 12.73 0.34 -8.14
CA ASP A 52 11.62 0.64 -7.23
C ASP A 52 10.41 1.24 -7.97
N PHE A 53 9.22 0.93 -7.44
CA PHE A 53 7.95 1.49 -7.89
C PHE A 53 7.95 3.01 -7.76
N LEU A 54 7.49 3.72 -8.80
CA LEU A 54 7.34 5.17 -8.79
C LEU A 54 5.92 5.61 -8.36
N ILE A 55 4.92 4.82 -8.73
CA ILE A 55 3.51 5.00 -8.40
C ILE A 55 2.90 3.62 -8.08
N SER A 56 1.84 3.58 -7.28
CA SER A 56 1.20 2.30 -6.91
C SER A 56 0.60 1.59 -8.11
N GLU A 57 0.13 2.32 -9.12
CA GLU A 57 -0.48 1.80 -10.35
C GLU A 57 0.46 0.92 -11.17
N GLU A 58 1.78 1.08 -11.02
CA GLU A 58 2.74 0.20 -11.69
C GLU A 58 2.57 -1.26 -11.24
N LEU A 59 1.93 -1.52 -10.09
CA LEU A 59 1.57 -2.88 -9.69
C LEU A 59 0.64 -3.57 -10.71
N LEU A 60 -0.17 -2.82 -11.47
CA LEU A 60 -1.00 -3.36 -12.56
C LEU A 60 -0.17 -3.86 -13.75
N GLN A 61 1.09 -3.46 -13.85
CA GLN A 61 2.01 -3.95 -14.88
C GLN A 61 2.77 -5.19 -14.39
N VAL A 62 2.67 -5.57 -13.12
CA VAL A 62 3.23 -6.83 -12.64
C VAL A 62 2.41 -7.99 -13.20
N ILE A 63 3.09 -8.98 -13.79
CA ILE A 63 2.44 -10.14 -14.37
C ILE A 63 1.54 -10.87 -13.33
N GLY A 64 0.33 -11.22 -13.74
CA GLY A 64 -0.66 -11.87 -12.87
C GLY A 64 -1.49 -10.92 -12.00
N VAL A 65 -1.12 -9.64 -11.86
CA VAL A 65 -1.94 -8.70 -11.08
C VAL A 65 -3.17 -8.28 -11.89
N SER A 66 -4.35 -8.68 -11.42
CA SER A 66 -5.62 -8.24 -11.99
C SER A 66 -6.07 -6.88 -11.45
N TYR A 67 -6.85 -6.13 -12.23
CA TYR A 67 -7.43 -4.85 -11.77
C TYR A 67 -8.29 -4.99 -10.50
N PRO A 68 -9.17 -6.01 -10.35
CA PRO A 68 -9.92 -6.21 -9.11
C PRO A 68 -9.04 -6.51 -7.91
N LEU A 69 -7.91 -7.22 -8.09
CA LEU A 69 -6.95 -7.45 -7.02
C LEU A 69 -6.25 -6.14 -6.64
N TYR A 70 -5.79 -5.36 -7.62
CA TYR A 70 -5.21 -4.05 -7.39
C TYR A 70 -6.15 -3.15 -6.57
N GLN A 71 -7.43 -3.06 -6.94
CA GLN A 71 -8.41 -2.26 -6.19
C GLN A 71 -8.55 -2.66 -4.71
N ARG A 72 -8.35 -3.94 -4.37
CA ARG A 72 -8.37 -4.40 -2.98
C ARG A 72 -7.08 -4.08 -2.23
N LEU A 73 -5.95 -4.03 -2.92
CA LEU A 73 -4.62 -3.78 -2.36
C LEU A 73 -4.32 -2.29 -2.22
N GLU A 74 -4.81 -1.49 -3.16
CA GLU A 74 -4.46 -0.08 -3.34
C GLU A 74 -4.59 0.76 -2.06
N PRO A 75 -5.62 0.60 -1.21
CA PRO A 75 -5.71 1.33 0.06
C PRO A 75 -4.61 0.98 1.08
N GLY A 76 -4.00 -0.21 0.96
CA GLY A 76 -3.03 -0.77 1.90
C GLY A 76 -1.56 -0.66 1.49
N ILE A 77 -1.27 -0.18 0.28
CA ILE A 77 0.10 -0.14 -0.28
C ILE A 77 0.64 1.28 -0.43
N SER A 78 1.96 1.42 -0.42
CA SER A 78 2.64 2.69 -0.65
C SER A 78 4.01 2.50 -1.28
N VAL A 79 4.36 3.38 -2.21
CA VAL A 79 5.70 3.47 -2.81
C VAL A 79 6.62 4.46 -2.09
N HIS A 80 6.10 5.11 -1.04
CA HIS A 80 6.79 6.18 -0.34
C HIS A 80 7.33 5.75 1.04
N SER A 81 6.95 4.56 1.49
CA SER A 81 7.50 3.96 2.70
C SER A 81 8.92 3.48 2.45
N LYS A 82 9.81 3.69 3.44
CA LYS A 82 11.16 3.09 3.47
C LYS A 82 11.25 1.94 4.48
N ALA A 83 10.12 1.50 5.00
CA ALA A 83 10.01 0.43 5.98
C ALA A 83 9.40 -0.81 5.32
N ALA A 84 9.86 -1.98 5.74
CA ALA A 84 9.34 -3.27 5.28
C ALA A 84 7.93 -3.58 5.80
N LEU A 85 7.59 -3.04 6.97
CA LEU A 85 6.28 -3.23 7.61
C LEU A 85 5.56 -1.88 7.79
N PRO A 86 4.21 -1.90 7.76
CA PRO A 86 3.41 -0.69 7.97
C PRO A 86 3.53 -0.19 9.42
N ASN A 87 3.34 1.11 9.62
CA ASN A 87 3.37 1.69 10.97
C ASN A 87 2.03 1.45 11.68
N LEU A 88 2.02 0.59 12.70
CA LEU A 88 0.82 0.22 13.46
C LEU A 88 0.02 1.40 14.02
N GLY A 89 0.68 2.51 14.35
CA GLY A 89 0.00 3.70 14.88
C GLY A 89 -0.84 4.44 13.85
N PHE A 90 -0.65 4.19 12.55
CA PHE A 90 -1.27 4.96 11.47
C PHE A 90 -1.79 4.12 10.30
N ALA A 91 -1.38 2.86 10.20
CA ALA A 91 -1.74 1.99 9.09
C ALA A 91 -3.26 1.75 9.00
N PRO A 92 -3.84 1.80 7.79
CA PRO A 92 -5.20 1.34 7.56
C PRO A 92 -5.27 -0.20 7.68
N ALA A 93 -6.48 -0.74 7.80
CA ALA A 93 -6.67 -2.18 8.01
C ALA A 93 -6.07 -3.01 6.87
N GLU A 94 -6.19 -2.53 5.64
CA GLU A 94 -5.64 -3.14 4.42
C GLU A 94 -4.11 -3.23 4.47
N ALA A 95 -3.44 -2.22 5.03
CA ALA A 95 -1.98 -2.26 5.18
C ALA A 95 -1.56 -3.27 6.25
N LEU A 96 -2.33 -3.39 7.33
CA LEU A 96 -2.04 -4.37 8.41
C LEU A 96 -2.08 -5.81 7.92
N LEU A 97 -2.79 -6.11 6.83
CA LEU A 97 -2.78 -7.43 6.17
C LEU A 97 -1.45 -7.80 5.52
N ALA A 98 -0.49 -6.88 5.46
CA ALA A 98 0.90 -7.19 5.13
C ALA A 98 1.63 -7.92 6.27
N ILE A 99 1.14 -7.80 7.51
CA ILE A 99 1.75 -8.39 8.70
C ILE A 99 1.34 -9.87 8.81
N PRO A 100 2.29 -10.78 9.11
CA PRO A 100 1.98 -12.19 9.32
C PRO A 100 0.97 -12.43 10.44
N ASP A 101 0.17 -13.47 10.28
CA ASP A 101 -0.79 -13.95 11.29
C ASP A 101 -1.84 -12.92 11.72
N ILE A 102 -2.20 -11.99 10.82
CA ILE A 102 -3.29 -11.03 11.01
C ILE A 102 -4.41 -11.30 10.01
N SER A 103 -5.61 -11.56 10.53
CA SER A 103 -6.83 -11.67 9.74
C SER A 103 -7.47 -10.31 9.42
N PRO A 104 -8.34 -10.22 8.40
CA PRO A 104 -9.09 -8.99 8.10
C PRO A 104 -9.93 -8.48 9.26
N GLU A 105 -10.56 -9.37 10.03
CA GLU A 105 -11.36 -8.99 11.20
C GLU A 105 -10.48 -8.40 12.31
N GLU A 106 -9.34 -9.01 12.59
CA GLU A 106 -8.37 -8.51 13.57
C GLU A 106 -7.79 -7.15 13.18
N ALA A 107 -7.47 -6.95 11.90
CA ALA A 107 -6.99 -5.67 11.38
C ALA A 107 -8.05 -4.56 11.55
N LEU A 108 -9.31 -4.85 11.24
CA LEU A 108 -10.42 -3.91 11.41
C LEU A 108 -10.64 -3.58 12.90
N ASN A 109 -10.75 -4.59 13.76
CA ASN A 109 -10.94 -4.41 15.19
C ASN A 109 -9.81 -3.59 15.82
N PHE A 110 -8.55 -3.86 15.42
CA PHE A 110 -7.40 -3.09 15.89
C PHE A 110 -7.47 -1.62 15.46
N VAL A 111 -7.87 -1.33 14.23
CA VAL A 111 -8.02 0.06 13.74
C VAL A 111 -9.15 0.78 14.47
N GLU A 112 -10.28 0.11 14.71
CA GLU A 112 -11.39 0.65 15.50
C GLU A 112 -10.98 0.96 16.94
N GLU A 113 -10.31 0.00 17.59
CA GLU A 113 -9.78 0.21 18.94
C GLU A 113 -8.79 1.37 18.95
N ARG A 114 -7.83 1.39 18.04
CA ARG A 114 -6.85 2.47 17.88
C ARG A 114 -7.49 3.85 17.74
N HIS A 115 -8.62 3.96 17.02
CA HIS A 115 -9.34 5.23 16.85
C HIS A 115 -10.12 5.67 18.10
N SER A 116 -10.44 4.75 19.00
CA SER A 116 -11.13 5.04 20.26
C SER A 116 -10.20 5.49 21.40
N GLN A 117 -8.89 5.26 21.24
CA GLN A 117 -7.88 5.56 22.24
C GLN A 117 -7.33 7.00 22.13
N ASP A 118 -6.88 7.56 23.25
CA ASP A 118 -6.10 8.79 23.29
C ASP A 118 -4.59 8.51 23.17
N ALA A 119 -3.75 9.56 23.24
CA ALA A 119 -2.31 9.41 23.07
C ALA A 119 -1.61 8.54 24.15
N GLU A 120 -2.21 8.40 25.32
CA GLU A 120 -1.73 7.51 26.39
C GLU A 120 -2.23 6.09 26.16
N GLY A 121 -3.49 5.91 25.80
CA GLY A 121 -4.09 4.60 25.48
C GLY A 121 -3.48 3.92 24.24
N LEU A 122 -2.90 4.68 23.32
CA LEU A 122 -2.12 4.13 22.21
C LEU A 122 -0.80 3.48 22.66
N GLN A 123 -0.25 3.88 23.81
CA GLN A 123 1.01 3.32 24.32
C GLN A 123 0.74 1.97 24.95
N GLY A 124 1.16 0.91 24.27
CA GLY A 124 0.98 -0.47 24.72
C GLY A 124 -0.19 -1.20 24.05
N LEU A 125 -0.90 -0.55 23.12
CA LEU A 125 -1.81 -1.28 22.24
C LEU A 125 -1.01 -2.27 21.40
N THR A 126 -1.51 -3.51 21.32
CA THR A 126 -0.85 -4.62 20.63
C THR A 126 -1.76 -5.20 19.57
N LEU A 127 -1.19 -5.53 18.42
CA LEU A 127 -1.86 -6.43 17.49
C LEU A 127 -2.05 -7.82 18.12
N PRO A 128 -3.04 -8.61 17.65
CA PRO A 128 -3.28 -9.96 18.14
C PRO A 128 -2.07 -10.90 18.06
N ASN A 129 -1.18 -10.69 17.09
CA ASN A 129 0.08 -11.44 16.96
C ASN A 129 1.18 -11.01 17.96
N GLY A 130 0.90 -10.06 18.85
CA GLY A 130 1.80 -9.56 19.88
C GLY A 130 2.68 -8.37 19.47
N GLU A 131 2.61 -7.90 18.22
CA GLU A 131 3.33 -6.69 17.82
C GLU A 131 2.78 -5.45 18.53
N THR A 132 3.65 -4.67 19.16
CA THR A 132 3.26 -3.47 19.91
C THR A 132 3.41 -2.21 19.08
N ILE A 133 2.51 -1.24 19.23
CA ILE A 133 2.69 0.08 18.63
C ILE A 133 4.01 0.71 19.14
N MET A 134 4.96 0.91 18.23
CA MET A 134 6.14 1.75 18.47
C MET A 134 5.87 3.17 17.97
N THR A 135 5.53 4.10 18.87
CA THR A 135 5.27 5.53 18.57
C THR A 135 6.53 6.34 18.18
N ARG A 136 7.62 5.69 17.75
CA ARG A 136 8.94 6.33 17.67
C ARG A 136 9.14 7.30 16.50
N SER A 137 8.22 7.40 15.55
CA SER A 137 8.25 8.49 14.57
C SER A 137 6.92 8.65 13.84
N ARG A 138 6.37 9.87 13.83
CA ARG A 138 5.33 10.23 12.86
C ARG A 138 5.98 10.30 11.48
N GLY A 139 5.41 9.62 10.51
CA GLY A 139 5.85 9.73 9.12
C GLY A 139 5.78 11.17 8.62
N LEU A 140 6.60 11.49 7.62
CA LEU A 140 6.54 12.79 6.93
C LEU A 140 5.60 12.76 5.73
N ILE A 141 5.01 11.62 5.40
CA ILE A 141 4.19 11.43 4.20
C ILE A 141 2.78 11.09 4.64
N TYR A 142 1.81 11.80 4.07
CA TYR A 142 0.40 11.70 4.42
C TYR A 142 -0.42 11.59 3.13
N SER A 143 -1.38 10.68 3.10
CA SER A 143 -2.47 10.70 2.13
C SER A 143 -3.67 11.40 2.75
N ILE A 144 -4.26 12.34 2.01
CA ILE A 144 -5.40 13.15 2.42
C ILE A 144 -6.52 12.86 1.44
N GLN A 145 -7.62 12.31 1.93
CA GLN A 145 -8.85 12.19 1.18
C GLN A 145 -9.79 13.32 1.61
N ALA A 146 -10.34 14.06 0.65
CA ALA A 146 -11.35 15.07 0.91
C ALA A 146 -12.57 14.81 0.03
N LYS A 147 -13.74 14.63 0.67
CA LYS A 147 -15.03 14.39 0.01
C LYS A 147 -15.97 15.57 0.28
N ALA A 148 -16.55 16.14 -0.77
CA ALA A 148 -17.53 17.21 -0.69
C ALA A 148 -18.88 16.70 -1.20
N THR A 149 -19.95 16.96 -0.45
CA THR A 149 -21.32 16.56 -0.83
C THR A 149 -22.23 17.79 -0.88
N MET A 150 -22.92 17.98 -1.99
CA MET A 150 -23.91 19.05 -2.18
C MET A 150 -25.26 18.67 -1.55
N PRO A 151 -26.13 19.65 -1.24
CA PRO A 151 -27.46 19.37 -0.67
C PRO A 151 -28.34 18.45 -1.52
N ASN A 152 -28.08 18.37 -2.82
CA ASN A 152 -28.78 17.47 -3.75
C ASN A 152 -28.22 16.03 -3.74
N GLY A 153 -27.26 15.71 -2.88
CA GLY A 153 -26.65 14.39 -2.74
C GLY A 153 -25.52 14.09 -3.72
N VAL A 154 -25.26 14.97 -4.70
CA VAL A 154 -24.09 14.84 -5.58
C VAL A 154 -22.83 15.07 -4.75
N TRP A 155 -21.85 14.21 -4.92
CA TRP A 155 -20.58 14.32 -4.23
C TRP A 155 -19.42 14.12 -5.20
N ASP A 156 -18.27 14.66 -4.81
CA ASP A 156 -16.99 14.43 -5.47
C ASP A 156 -15.90 14.27 -4.41
N GLN A 157 -14.79 13.66 -4.78
CA GLN A 157 -13.65 13.46 -3.88
C GLN A 157 -12.31 13.68 -4.59
N ILE A 158 -11.35 14.12 -3.78
CA ILE A 158 -9.95 14.20 -4.18
C ILE A 158 -9.10 13.40 -3.20
N GLU A 159 -7.99 12.90 -3.70
CA GLU A 159 -6.92 12.33 -2.87
C GLU A 159 -5.59 12.97 -3.21
N ALA A 160 -4.87 13.41 -2.18
CA ALA A 160 -3.56 14.00 -2.31
C ALA A 160 -2.58 13.30 -1.38
N THR A 161 -1.47 12.82 -1.93
CA THR A 161 -0.31 12.39 -1.12
C THR A 161 0.65 13.55 -1.00
N ILE A 162 0.95 13.96 0.22
CA ILE A 162 1.85 15.06 0.52
C ILE A 162 3.04 14.58 1.35
N ARG A 163 4.16 15.27 1.21
CA ARG A 163 5.30 15.19 2.11
C ARG A 163 5.41 16.48 2.92
N LEU A 164 5.38 16.37 4.25
CA LEU A 164 5.71 17.45 5.16
C LEU A 164 7.21 17.74 5.12
N GLY A 165 7.55 19.02 5.05
CA GLY A 165 8.92 19.48 4.88
C GLY A 165 9.42 19.34 3.43
N GLY A 166 10.03 20.40 2.92
CA GLY A 166 10.53 20.48 1.55
C GLY A 166 11.53 21.61 1.36
N ARG A 167 12.45 21.46 0.40
CA ARG A 167 13.58 22.37 0.15
C ARG A 167 13.09 23.78 -0.24
N ASN A 168 13.36 24.77 0.62
CA ASN A 168 13.50 26.21 0.32
C ASN A 168 12.44 26.89 -0.57
N SER A 169 11.18 26.42 -0.62
CA SER A 169 10.12 27.01 -1.47
C SER A 169 9.03 27.77 -0.70
N GLY A 170 9.19 27.97 0.61
CA GLY A 170 8.23 28.72 1.45
C GLY A 170 6.94 27.98 1.81
N ARG A 171 6.67 26.80 1.22
CA ARG A 171 5.54 25.95 1.61
C ARG A 171 5.98 24.89 2.62
N PRO A 172 5.16 24.60 3.67
CA PRO A 172 5.51 23.59 4.67
C PRO A 172 5.37 22.14 4.18
N TYR A 173 4.95 21.93 2.93
CA TYR A 173 4.75 20.61 2.32
C TYR A 173 5.01 20.62 0.80
N GLN A 174 5.18 19.43 0.24
CA GLN A 174 5.23 19.15 -1.20
C GLN A 174 4.13 18.16 -1.57
N VAL A 175 3.40 18.41 -2.66
CA VAL A 175 2.45 17.44 -3.23
C VAL A 175 3.26 16.41 -4.03
N LEU A 176 3.15 15.14 -3.65
CA LEU A 176 3.76 14.01 -4.36
C LEU A 176 2.79 13.44 -5.40
N ARG A 177 1.49 13.44 -5.08
CA ARG A 177 0.44 12.87 -5.92
C ARG A 177 -0.87 13.63 -5.74
N TRP A 178 -1.62 13.80 -6.83
CA TRP A 178 -2.97 14.35 -6.85
C TRP A 178 -3.88 13.45 -7.69
N ARG A 179 -5.08 13.17 -7.19
CA ARG A 179 -6.11 12.40 -7.90
C ARG A 179 -7.46 13.07 -7.70
N GLU A 180 -8.27 13.03 -8.76
CA GLU A 180 -9.65 13.51 -8.80
C GLU A 180 -10.45 12.68 -9.81
N GLY A 181 -11.78 12.73 -9.74
CA GLY A 181 -12.64 12.06 -10.72
C GLY A 181 -12.73 10.54 -10.57
N PHE A 182 -12.53 10.01 -9.36
CA PHE A 182 -12.66 8.58 -9.05
C PHE A 182 -13.61 8.39 -7.86
N HIS A 183 -14.46 7.37 -7.91
CA HIS A 183 -15.42 7.03 -6.85
C HIS A 183 -15.13 5.61 -6.33
N HIS A 184 -14.96 5.47 -5.02
CA HIS A 184 -14.85 4.17 -4.32
C HIS A 184 -16.19 3.83 -3.67
#